data_AF-A0A101CCZ4-F1
#
_entry.id   AF-A0A101CCZ4-F1
#
_cell.length_a   1.000
_cell.length_b   1.000
_cell.length_c   1.000
_cell.angle_alpha   90.00
_cell.angle_beta   90.00
_cell.angle_gamma   90.00
#
_symmetry.space_group_name_H-M   'P 1'
#
loop_
_entity.id
_entity.type
_entity.pdbx_description
1 polymer ?
#
loop_
_entity_poly.entity_id
_entity_poly.type
_entity_poly.pdbx_seq_one_letter_code
_entity_poly.pdbx_strand_id
1 'polypeptide(L)'
;MKNLFFLFILFLGVNNLYATGEPSTYFQIYVPPNNDAVQRNVCLVVTAIYDDTEFNIIDDGADGDTDDSKTGVLKAGQSYVLYIKDNGINDDALYASGGILKWDGDYFIVKSNKLVYASQSTNSDWQHDWVPSVDKSSIGQKFIVYAPMITSSNRDINVFAYQNNTVIDFYKISTQAKTNTGFTDVNAENPVKVFSKTLNVGQDLVYSFPEGRDAMISGETYMLVANKPVTMQYGALFGNERDGGGYVPTSNGSSSGELMYFAVPYQSGGEQEIRIVS
;
A
#
# COMPACT_ATOMS: atom_id res chain seq x y z
N MET A 1 5.85 11.96 -47.10
CA MET A 1 4.48 11.79 -46.56
C MET A 1 4.30 10.49 -45.78
N LYS A 2 4.74 9.32 -46.24
CA LYS A 2 4.64 8.06 -45.47
C LYS A 2 5.30 8.12 -44.08
N ASN A 3 6.48 8.75 -43.95
CA ASN A 3 7.17 8.85 -42.66
C ASN A 3 6.48 9.80 -41.66
N LEU A 4 5.76 10.82 -42.16
CA LEU A 4 4.98 11.73 -41.31
C LEU A 4 3.71 11.05 -40.76
N PHE A 5 3.10 10.18 -41.57
CA PHE A 5 1.92 9.41 -41.18
C PHE A 5 2.26 8.36 -40.11
N PHE A 6 3.43 7.72 -40.22
CA PHE A 6 3.96 6.84 -39.17
C PHE A 6 4.26 7.57 -37.86
N LEU A 7 4.81 8.80 -37.93
CA LEU A 7 5.05 9.61 -36.73
C LEU A 7 3.75 10.01 -36.02
N PHE A 8 2.70 10.29 -36.78
CA PHE A 8 1.38 10.63 -36.25
C PHE A 8 0.68 9.41 -35.61
N ILE A 9 0.84 8.21 -36.19
CA ILE A 9 0.37 6.95 -35.57
C ILE A 9 1.16 6.62 -34.30
N LEU A 10 2.48 6.87 -34.28
CA LEU A 10 3.29 6.69 -33.08
C LEU A 10 2.83 7.62 -31.95
N PHE A 11 2.51 8.88 -32.27
CA PHE A 11 1.98 9.86 -31.30
C PHE A 11 0.59 9.50 -30.78
N LEU A 12 -0.26 8.88 -31.59
CA LEU A 12 -1.57 8.37 -31.17
C LEU A 12 -1.49 7.07 -30.36
N GLY A 13 -0.37 6.34 -30.45
CA GLY A 13 -0.10 5.10 -29.72
C GLY A 13 0.58 5.30 -28.36
N VAL A 14 0.99 6.53 -28.02
CA VAL A 14 1.51 6.87 -26.68
C VAL A 14 0.32 7.03 -25.74
N ASN A 15 -0.35 5.92 -25.43
CA ASN A 15 -1.07 5.86 -24.17
C ASN A 15 0.01 6.00 -23.09
N ASN A 16 -0.11 7.02 -22.26
CA ASN A 16 0.70 7.10 -21.04
C ASN A 16 0.32 5.88 -20.18
N LEU A 17 1.06 4.78 -20.37
CA LEU A 17 1.09 3.67 -19.44
C LEU A 17 1.88 4.18 -18.23
N TYR A 18 1.18 4.91 -17.37
CA TYR A 18 1.65 5.16 -16.02
C TYR A 18 1.51 3.84 -15.25
N ALA A 19 2.63 3.28 -14.85
CA ALA A 19 2.72 2.29 -13.79
C ALA A 19 3.57 2.98 -12.69
N THR A 20 3.30 2.88 -11.39
CA THR A 20 2.80 1.75 -10.61
C THR A 20 2.22 2.26 -9.29
N GLY A 21 1.15 1.62 -8.79
CA GLY A 21 0.67 1.77 -7.41
C GLY A 21 -0.82 2.13 -7.33
N GLU A 22 -1.38 2.82 -8.31
CA GLU A 22 -2.76 3.29 -8.24
C GLU A 22 -3.80 2.16 -8.34
N PRO A 23 -5.01 2.37 -7.81
CA PRO A 23 -6.12 1.43 -7.94
C PRO A 23 -6.36 0.94 -9.37
N SER A 24 -6.46 -0.37 -9.53
CA SER A 24 -6.68 -1.02 -10.83
C SER A 24 -7.66 -2.17 -10.69
N THR A 25 -8.10 -2.70 -11.83
CA THR A 25 -8.86 -3.96 -11.94
C THR A 25 -7.98 -5.15 -12.30
N TYR A 26 -6.68 -4.91 -12.51
CA TYR A 26 -5.72 -5.90 -12.95
C TYR A 26 -4.34 -5.57 -12.39
N PHE A 27 -3.72 -6.55 -11.73
CA PHE A 27 -2.35 -6.47 -11.25
C PHE A 27 -1.62 -7.78 -11.57
N GLN A 28 -0.32 -7.65 -11.79
CA GLN A 28 0.65 -8.74 -11.85
C GLN A 28 1.66 -8.47 -10.74
N ILE A 29 1.77 -9.40 -9.80
CA ILE A 29 2.43 -9.16 -8.53
C ILE A 29 3.34 -10.34 -8.27
N TYR A 30 4.64 -10.09 -8.33
CA TYR A 30 5.61 -11.04 -7.82
C TYR A 30 5.81 -10.77 -6.33
N VAL A 31 5.50 -11.77 -5.51
CA VAL A 31 5.78 -11.75 -4.07
C VAL A 31 7.15 -12.38 -3.86
N PRO A 32 8.16 -11.59 -3.45
CA PRO A 32 9.48 -12.12 -3.29
C PRO A 32 9.49 -13.09 -2.09
N PRO A 33 10.26 -14.18 -2.21
CA PRO A 33 10.39 -15.17 -1.17
C PRO A 33 11.15 -14.59 -0.01
N ASN A 34 10.67 -14.89 1.20
CA ASN A 34 11.38 -14.51 2.39
C ASN A 34 12.16 -15.69 2.97
N ASN A 35 13.48 -15.56 3.03
CA ASN A 35 14.37 -16.58 3.60
C ASN A 35 14.91 -16.18 4.99
N ASP A 36 14.28 -15.20 5.65
CA ASP A 36 14.67 -14.74 6.98
C ASP A 36 14.17 -15.70 8.06
N ALA A 37 15.10 -16.23 8.88
CA ALA A 37 14.82 -17.18 9.95
C ALA A 37 13.91 -16.62 11.06
N VAL A 38 13.70 -15.30 11.11
CA VAL A 38 12.81 -14.65 12.08
C VAL A 38 11.33 -14.60 11.66
N GLN A 39 10.91 -15.36 10.63
CA GLN A 39 9.50 -15.51 10.22
C GLN A 39 8.79 -14.21 9.85
N ARG A 40 9.45 -13.36 9.07
CA ARG A 40 8.86 -12.12 8.54
C ARG A 40 7.92 -12.40 7.39
N ASN A 41 6.83 -13.13 7.65
CA ASN A 41 5.98 -13.63 6.58
C ASN A 41 5.43 -12.50 5.70
N VAL A 42 5.42 -12.73 4.40
CA VAL A 42 4.89 -11.78 3.42
C VAL A 42 3.40 -12.03 3.24
N CYS A 43 2.63 -10.96 3.06
CA CYS A 43 1.25 -11.03 2.66
C CYS A 43 0.96 -10.19 1.42
N LEU A 44 0.07 -10.71 0.58
CA LEU A 44 -0.64 -9.98 -0.45
C LEU A 44 -1.97 -9.50 0.13
N VAL A 45 -2.27 -8.21 -0.04
CA VAL A 45 -3.50 -7.60 0.45
C VAL A 45 -4.26 -7.01 -0.74
N VAL A 46 -5.51 -7.44 -0.92
CA VAL A 46 -6.42 -6.89 -1.92
C VAL A 46 -7.54 -6.14 -1.19
N THR A 47 -7.62 -4.83 -1.38
CA THR A 47 -8.59 -3.95 -0.69
C THR A 47 -9.57 -3.35 -1.68
N ALA A 48 -10.87 -3.48 -1.42
CA ALA A 48 -11.90 -2.90 -2.26
C ALA A 48 -12.17 -1.43 -1.94
N ILE A 49 -12.38 -0.64 -3.00
CA ILE A 49 -12.76 0.77 -2.88
C ILE A 49 -14.28 0.96 -2.84
N TYR A 50 -14.99 0.04 -3.49
CA TYR A 50 -16.44 0.08 -3.66
C TYR A 50 -17.09 -1.18 -3.10
N ASP A 51 -18.37 -1.09 -2.74
CA ASP A 51 -19.16 -2.27 -2.37
C ASP A 51 -19.33 -3.22 -3.56
N ASP A 52 -19.65 -4.47 -3.27
CA ASP A 52 -19.86 -5.54 -4.23
C ASP A 52 -18.70 -5.65 -5.25
N THR A 53 -17.47 -5.57 -4.75
CA THR A 53 -16.26 -5.73 -5.56
C THR A 53 -15.88 -7.20 -5.57
N GLU A 54 -16.08 -7.85 -6.72
CA GLU A 54 -15.63 -9.22 -6.96
C GLU A 54 -14.15 -9.20 -7.31
N PHE A 55 -13.39 -10.10 -6.70
CA PHE A 55 -11.96 -10.24 -6.96
C PHE A 55 -11.56 -11.70 -7.16
N ASN A 56 -10.44 -11.88 -7.85
CA ASN A 56 -9.78 -13.16 -8.08
C ASN A 56 -8.26 -12.96 -7.96
N ILE A 57 -7.65 -13.60 -6.98
CA ILE A 57 -6.20 -13.82 -6.87
C ILE A 57 -5.94 -15.17 -7.54
N ILE A 58 -5.18 -15.13 -8.63
CA ILE A 58 -4.77 -16.31 -9.38
C ILE A 58 -3.29 -16.51 -9.11
N ASP A 59 -2.99 -17.59 -8.40
CA ASP A 59 -1.64 -18.17 -8.29
C ASP A 59 -1.31 -18.87 -9.63
N ASP A 60 -0.16 -18.53 -10.22
CA ASP A 60 0.27 -19.06 -11.52
C ASP A 60 1.11 -20.35 -11.42
N GLY A 61 1.44 -20.76 -10.20
CA GLY A 61 2.26 -21.91 -9.88
C GLY A 61 3.73 -21.78 -10.22
N ALA A 62 4.25 -20.54 -10.21
CA ALA A 62 5.67 -20.28 -10.45
C ALA A 62 6.57 -20.94 -9.39
N ASP A 63 6.08 -21.13 -8.18
CA ASP A 63 6.80 -21.75 -7.07
C ASP A 63 6.72 -23.29 -7.04
N GLY A 64 5.70 -23.89 -7.65
CA GLY A 64 5.56 -25.33 -7.78
C GLY A 64 4.18 -25.90 -7.48
N ASP A 65 3.22 -25.10 -7.02
CA ASP A 65 1.83 -25.52 -6.79
C ASP A 65 0.80 -24.51 -7.33
N THR A 66 -0.43 -24.45 -6.82
CA THR A 66 -1.43 -23.43 -7.23
C THR A 66 -2.44 -23.17 -6.09
N ASP A 67 -2.08 -23.48 -4.85
CA ASP A 67 -3.04 -23.59 -3.75
C ASP A 67 -3.38 -22.25 -3.05
N ASP A 68 -2.71 -21.16 -3.45
CA ASP A 68 -2.91 -19.81 -2.94
C ASP A 68 -3.95 -18.98 -3.73
N SER A 69 -4.59 -19.59 -4.74
CA SER A 69 -5.67 -18.95 -5.50
C SER A 69 -6.91 -18.66 -4.64
N LYS A 70 -7.45 -17.43 -4.75
CA LYS A 70 -8.66 -17.01 -4.02
C LYS A 70 -9.63 -16.16 -4.83
N THR A 71 -10.91 -16.49 -4.72
CA THR A 71 -12.01 -15.62 -5.15
C THR A 71 -12.88 -15.17 -3.98
N GLY A 72 -13.55 -14.02 -4.14
CA GLY A 72 -14.50 -13.51 -3.16
C GLY A 72 -15.17 -12.21 -3.57
N VAL A 73 -16.02 -11.70 -2.67
CA VAL A 73 -16.68 -10.40 -2.80
C VAL A 73 -16.32 -9.55 -1.59
N LEU A 74 -15.90 -8.31 -1.81
CA LEU A 74 -15.50 -7.36 -0.80
C LEU A 74 -16.44 -6.16 -0.76
N LYS A 75 -16.69 -5.64 0.44
CA LYS A 75 -17.32 -4.34 0.67
C LYS A 75 -16.30 -3.20 0.58
N ALA A 76 -16.75 -1.96 0.44
CA ALA A 76 -15.87 -0.80 0.44
C ALA A 76 -15.03 -0.74 1.74
N GLY A 77 -13.71 -0.65 1.58
CA GLY A 77 -12.73 -0.66 2.66
C GLY A 77 -12.37 -2.04 3.19
N GLN A 78 -13.08 -3.10 2.79
CA GLN A 78 -12.74 -4.46 3.18
C GLN A 78 -11.54 -4.96 2.38
N SER A 79 -10.71 -5.79 3.00
CA SER A 79 -9.58 -6.45 2.36
C SER A 79 -9.67 -7.96 2.48
N TYR A 80 -9.10 -8.66 1.50
CA TYR A 80 -8.63 -10.04 1.70
C TYR A 80 -7.12 -10.01 1.89
N VAL A 81 -6.65 -10.56 3.00
CA VAL A 81 -5.23 -10.71 3.33
C VAL A 81 -4.85 -12.16 3.05
N LEU A 82 -3.83 -12.37 2.23
CA LEU A 82 -3.26 -13.67 1.90
C LEU A 82 -1.81 -13.69 2.40
N TYR A 83 -1.54 -14.44 3.47
CA TYR A 83 -0.17 -14.76 3.86
C TYR A 83 0.29 -15.99 3.08
N ILE A 84 1.43 -15.86 2.40
CA ILE A 84 1.97 -16.94 1.54
C ILE A 84 2.34 -18.19 2.37
N LYS A 85 2.70 -18.00 3.64
CA LYS A 85 2.97 -19.12 4.55
C LYS A 85 1.74 -19.99 4.89
N ASP A 86 0.53 -19.51 4.60
CA ASP A 86 -0.72 -20.16 4.97
C ASP A 86 -1.33 -20.81 3.70
N ASN A 87 -1.19 -22.13 3.47
CA ASN A 87 -2.15 -23.03 2.76
C ASN A 87 -1.59 -24.36 2.19
N GLY A 88 -0.30 -24.66 2.38
CA GLY A 88 0.11 -26.06 2.58
C GLY A 88 0.95 -26.76 1.51
N ILE A 89 1.50 -26.04 0.53
CA ILE A 89 2.61 -26.60 -0.26
C ILE A 89 3.86 -25.71 -0.26
N ASN A 90 3.73 -24.39 -0.06
CA ASN A 90 4.87 -23.47 0.06
C ASN A 90 5.12 -22.94 1.49
N ASP A 91 4.92 -23.82 2.46
CA ASP A 91 5.29 -23.65 3.87
C ASP A 91 6.77 -24.05 4.11
N ASP A 92 7.54 -24.01 3.02
CA ASP A 92 8.69 -24.84 2.70
C ASP A 92 10.05 -24.16 2.90
N ALA A 93 10.06 -22.87 3.25
CA ALA A 93 11.20 -22.33 3.96
C ALA A 93 11.34 -23.07 5.29
N LEU A 94 12.57 -23.54 5.58
CA LEU A 94 12.95 -24.22 6.83
C LEU A 94 12.41 -23.51 8.08
N TYR A 95 12.21 -22.19 7.99
CA TYR A 95 11.81 -21.34 9.08
C TYR A 95 10.34 -20.88 9.04
N ALA A 96 9.57 -21.07 7.97
CA ALA A 96 8.16 -20.62 7.90
C ALA A 96 7.20 -21.62 8.59
N SER A 97 7.22 -22.89 8.15
CA SER A 97 6.38 -23.95 8.73
C SER A 97 7.08 -25.31 8.87
N GLY A 98 8.41 -25.35 8.69
CA GLY A 98 9.22 -26.56 8.95
C GLY A 98 9.46 -27.45 7.73
N GLY A 99 9.32 -26.92 6.52
CA GLY A 99 9.60 -27.66 5.29
C GLY A 99 11.08 -27.85 4.94
N ILE A 100 11.32 -28.52 3.81
CA ILE A 100 12.63 -29.15 3.48
C ILE A 100 13.49 -28.31 2.52
N LEU A 101 12.90 -27.32 1.83
CA LEU A 101 13.50 -26.19 1.07
C LEU A 101 12.65 -25.90 -0.19
N LYS A 102 12.03 -24.72 -0.28
CA LYS A 102 12.15 -23.74 -1.38
C LYS A 102 11.31 -22.48 -1.08
N TRP A 103 11.60 -21.43 -1.85
CA TRP A 103 11.12 -20.05 -1.79
C TRP A 103 9.63 -19.85 -1.40
N ASP A 104 9.35 -19.16 -0.27
CA ASP A 104 8.02 -18.64 0.11
C ASP A 104 7.52 -17.46 -0.78
N GLY A 105 7.82 -17.47 -2.07
CA GLY A 105 7.53 -16.37 -2.98
C GLY A 105 6.92 -16.90 -4.27
N ASP A 106 5.89 -16.22 -4.74
CA ASP A 106 5.06 -16.67 -5.85
C ASP A 106 4.62 -15.50 -6.75
N TYR A 107 4.05 -15.80 -7.91
CA TYR A 107 3.55 -14.83 -8.86
C TYR A 107 2.03 -14.86 -8.98
N PHE A 108 1.41 -13.76 -8.58
CA PHE A 108 -0.03 -13.61 -8.56
C PHE A 108 -0.54 -12.70 -9.68
N ILE A 109 -1.67 -13.09 -10.26
CA ILE A 109 -2.50 -12.24 -11.09
C ILE A 109 -3.77 -11.89 -10.31
N VAL A 110 -3.92 -10.61 -9.97
CA VAL A 110 -5.15 -10.11 -9.33
C VAL A 110 -6.06 -9.53 -10.39
N LYS A 111 -7.31 -9.98 -10.42
CA LYS A 111 -8.39 -9.44 -11.27
C LYS A 111 -9.56 -9.01 -10.42
N SER A 112 -10.26 -7.95 -10.82
CA SER A 112 -11.50 -7.53 -10.17
C SER A 112 -12.47 -6.86 -11.14
N ASN A 113 -13.75 -6.83 -10.77
CA ASN A 113 -14.78 -6.13 -11.56
C ASN A 113 -14.81 -4.60 -11.32
N LYS A 114 -14.19 -4.14 -10.23
CA LYS A 114 -14.11 -2.74 -9.78
C LYS A 114 -12.70 -2.44 -9.25
N LEU A 115 -12.38 -1.16 -9.06
CA LEU A 115 -11.05 -0.77 -8.59
C LEU A 115 -10.74 -1.34 -7.21
N VAL A 116 -9.57 -1.95 -7.10
CA VAL A 116 -8.98 -2.43 -5.85
C VAL A 116 -7.58 -1.85 -5.68
N TYR A 117 -7.15 -1.74 -4.44
CA TYR A 117 -5.74 -1.69 -4.11
C TYR A 117 -5.20 -3.11 -4.07
N ALA A 118 -3.98 -3.31 -4.56
CA ALA A 118 -3.22 -4.52 -4.30
C ALA A 118 -1.87 -4.09 -3.74
N SER A 119 -1.55 -4.53 -2.52
CA SER A 119 -0.29 -4.21 -1.86
C SER A 119 0.36 -5.46 -1.31
N GLN A 120 1.68 -5.38 -1.16
CA GLN A 120 2.46 -6.40 -0.49
C GLN A 120 3.00 -5.83 0.81
N SER A 121 3.05 -6.63 1.86
CA SER A 121 3.76 -6.24 3.07
C SER A 121 4.41 -7.44 3.70
N THR A 122 5.56 -7.19 4.30
CA THR A 122 6.19 -8.13 5.21
C THR A 122 5.71 -7.85 6.63
N ASN A 123 5.68 -8.86 7.50
CA ASN A 123 5.51 -8.71 8.95
C ASN A 123 6.72 -8.00 9.57
N SER A 124 6.87 -6.72 9.25
CA SER A 124 7.96 -5.85 9.66
C SER A 124 7.52 -4.40 9.53
N ASP A 125 7.88 -3.60 10.52
CA ASP A 125 7.75 -2.15 10.57
C ASP A 125 9.05 -1.47 10.11
N TRP A 126 9.70 -1.98 9.07
CA TRP A 126 10.84 -1.29 8.45
C TRP A 126 10.45 -0.51 7.21
N GLN A 127 9.36 -0.93 6.58
CA GLN A 127 8.89 -0.45 5.30
C GLN A 127 7.89 0.69 5.47
N HIS A 128 7.98 1.65 4.57
CA HIS A 128 6.94 2.65 4.34
C HIS A 128 6.62 2.78 2.85
N ASP A 129 5.40 3.18 2.55
CA ASP A 129 4.94 3.37 1.18
C ASP A 129 3.92 4.51 1.07
N TRP A 130 3.76 5.02 -0.15
CA TRP A 130 2.73 5.98 -0.51
C TRP A 130 1.41 5.28 -0.73
N VAL A 131 0.35 5.80 -0.10
CA VAL A 131 -1.00 5.28 -0.26
C VAL A 131 -1.67 6.07 -1.38
N PRO A 132 -2.04 5.43 -2.50
CA PRO A 132 -2.81 6.08 -3.55
C PRO A 132 -4.24 6.40 -3.09
N SER A 133 -4.79 7.49 -3.61
CA SER A 133 -6.18 7.84 -3.37
C SER A 133 -7.13 6.89 -4.10
N VAL A 134 -8.39 6.88 -3.67
CA VAL A 134 -9.44 5.98 -4.18
C VAL A 134 -9.84 6.24 -5.64
N ASP A 135 -9.32 7.30 -6.26
CA ASP A 135 -9.71 7.82 -7.59
C ASP A 135 -8.65 7.61 -8.68
N LYS A 136 -7.80 6.57 -8.53
CA LYS A 136 -6.67 6.25 -9.44
C LYS A 136 -5.59 7.33 -9.53
N SER A 137 -5.47 8.13 -8.49
CA SER A 137 -4.45 9.17 -8.41
C SER A 137 -3.66 8.99 -7.13
N SER A 138 -2.38 9.35 -7.16
CA SER A 138 -1.56 9.33 -5.95
C SER A 138 -1.89 10.50 -5.00
N ILE A 139 -2.52 11.58 -5.51
CA ILE A 139 -3.11 12.67 -4.73
C ILE A 139 -4.63 12.52 -4.67
N GLY A 140 -5.25 12.88 -3.54
CA GLY A 140 -6.70 12.95 -3.47
C GLY A 140 -7.20 13.32 -2.09
N GLN A 141 -8.50 13.08 -1.85
CA GLN A 141 -9.18 13.47 -0.61
C GLN A 141 -9.60 12.28 0.25
N LYS A 142 -9.43 11.05 -0.24
CA LYS A 142 -9.80 9.84 0.48
C LYS A 142 -8.81 8.73 0.22
N PHE A 143 -8.41 8.06 1.29
CA PHE A 143 -7.43 6.96 1.27
C PHE A 143 -7.91 5.86 2.20
N ILE A 144 -7.60 4.61 1.84
CA ILE A 144 -7.91 3.44 2.65
C ILE A 144 -6.62 2.64 2.77
N VAL A 145 -6.30 2.19 3.99
CA VAL A 145 -5.08 1.44 4.24
C VAL A 145 -5.33 0.35 5.29
N TYR A 146 -4.86 -0.86 5.00
CA TYR A 146 -4.74 -1.92 5.99
C TYR A 146 -3.39 -1.79 6.70
N ALA A 147 -3.34 -2.04 8.00
CA ALA A 147 -2.13 -2.00 8.80
C ALA A 147 -1.52 -3.41 8.94
N PRO A 148 -0.46 -3.77 8.20
CA PRO A 148 0.19 -5.07 8.34
C PRO A 148 0.91 -5.21 9.69
N MET A 149 1.20 -6.46 10.06
CA MET A 149 1.93 -6.73 11.32
C MET A 149 3.31 -6.06 11.34
N ILE A 150 3.80 -5.89 12.56
CA ILE A 150 4.99 -5.12 12.91
C ILE A 150 6.02 -6.02 13.61
N THR A 151 7.27 -5.56 13.69
CA THR A 151 8.31 -6.22 14.50
C THR A 151 8.64 -5.45 15.78
N SER A 152 8.46 -4.13 15.81
CA SER A 152 8.83 -3.30 16.96
C SER A 152 7.77 -2.26 17.35
N SER A 153 7.42 -1.33 16.47
CA SER A 153 6.50 -0.22 16.76
C SER A 153 5.28 -0.22 15.86
N ASN A 154 4.22 0.47 16.29
CA ASN A 154 3.03 0.63 15.48
C ASN A 154 3.37 1.44 14.22
N ARG A 155 2.55 1.31 13.18
CA ARG A 155 2.79 2.07 11.94
C ARG A 155 2.36 3.51 12.12
N ASP A 156 3.16 4.38 11.53
CA ASP A 156 2.89 5.80 11.44
C ASP A 156 2.07 6.12 10.18
N ILE A 157 1.48 7.31 10.18
CA ILE A 157 0.87 7.95 9.03
C ILE A 157 1.44 9.35 8.86
N ASN A 158 1.80 9.72 7.64
CA ASN A 158 2.14 11.09 7.29
C ASN A 158 1.27 11.58 6.13
N VAL A 159 1.01 12.89 6.13
CA VAL A 159 0.11 13.54 5.19
C VAL A 159 0.72 14.87 4.77
N PHE A 160 0.76 15.11 3.47
CA PHE A 160 1.32 16.33 2.90
C PHE A 160 0.22 17.17 2.25
N ALA A 161 0.03 18.38 2.78
CA ALA A 161 -0.95 19.32 2.28
C ALA A 161 -0.36 20.24 1.21
N TYR A 162 -1.08 20.41 0.09
CA TYR A 162 -0.71 21.33 -0.99
C TYR A 162 -1.36 22.70 -0.86
N GLN A 163 -2.24 22.86 0.14
CA GLN A 163 -2.97 24.10 0.40
C GLN A 163 -3.08 24.34 1.90
N ASN A 164 -3.06 25.62 2.30
CA ASN A 164 -3.24 26.00 3.70
C ASN A 164 -4.65 25.66 4.21
N ASN A 165 -4.76 25.49 5.52
CA ASN A 165 -6.02 25.14 6.19
C ASN A 165 -6.67 23.86 5.60
N THR A 166 -5.86 22.85 5.32
CA THR A 166 -6.32 21.53 4.91
C THR A 166 -6.68 20.72 6.15
N VAL A 167 -7.94 20.31 6.27
CA VAL A 167 -8.43 19.52 7.39
C VAL A 167 -8.36 18.05 7.02
N ILE A 168 -7.73 17.27 7.88
CA ILE A 168 -7.55 15.82 7.81
C ILE A 168 -8.30 15.18 8.95
N ASP A 169 -9.16 14.22 8.63
CA ASP A 169 -9.76 13.31 9.59
C ASP A 169 -9.24 11.90 9.33
N PHE A 170 -8.77 11.23 10.38
CA PHE A 170 -8.30 9.85 10.32
C PHE A 170 -9.21 8.96 11.14
N TYR A 171 -9.66 7.86 10.54
CA TYR A 171 -10.65 6.95 11.11
C TYR A 171 -10.16 5.52 11.09
N LYS A 172 -10.49 4.76 12.14
CA LYS A 172 -10.48 3.31 12.12
C LYS A 172 -11.83 2.83 11.59
N ILE A 173 -11.81 2.00 10.56
CA ILE A 173 -13.02 1.44 9.95
C ILE A 173 -13.18 -0.05 10.22
N SER A 174 -12.15 -0.74 10.69
CA SER A 174 -12.26 -2.15 11.09
C SER A 174 -13.00 -2.33 12.41
N THR A 175 -13.76 -3.43 12.52
CA THR A 175 -14.43 -3.85 13.76
C THR A 175 -13.58 -4.81 14.58
N GLN A 176 -12.70 -5.57 13.92
CA GLN A 176 -11.71 -6.44 14.53
C GLN A 176 -10.43 -6.48 13.72
N ALA A 177 -9.30 -6.64 14.41
CA ALA A 177 -8.00 -6.80 13.78
C ALA A 177 -7.88 -8.16 13.09
N LYS A 178 -7.34 -8.17 11.87
CA LYS A 178 -7.10 -9.36 11.06
C LYS A 178 -5.60 -9.50 10.80
N THR A 179 -4.96 -10.49 11.43
CA THR A 179 -3.49 -10.70 11.38
C THR A 179 -3.07 -12.01 10.72
N ASN A 180 -4.01 -12.76 10.18
CA ASN A 180 -3.81 -14.02 9.46
C ASN A 180 -4.59 -14.01 8.14
N THR A 181 -4.42 -15.03 7.30
CA THR A 181 -5.13 -15.13 6.03
C THR A 181 -6.65 -15.04 6.21
N GLY A 182 -7.32 -14.26 5.35
CA GLY A 182 -8.76 -14.13 5.30
C GLY A 182 -9.26 -12.70 5.11
N PHE A 183 -10.57 -12.54 5.24
CA PHE A 183 -11.25 -11.25 5.11
C PHE A 183 -11.08 -10.39 6.36
N THR A 184 -10.88 -9.09 6.18
CA THR A 184 -11.04 -8.09 7.25
C THR A 184 -12.53 -7.82 7.49
N ASP A 185 -12.88 -7.32 8.67
CA ASP A 185 -14.24 -6.88 8.98
C ASP A 185 -14.24 -5.37 9.15
N VAL A 186 -15.09 -4.68 8.37
CA VAL A 186 -15.15 -3.21 8.33
C VAL A 186 -16.57 -2.68 8.49
N ASN A 187 -16.67 -1.49 9.07
CA ASN A 187 -17.86 -0.67 9.18
C ASN A 187 -17.52 0.77 8.80
N ALA A 188 -17.51 1.05 7.50
CA ALA A 188 -17.26 2.39 6.97
C ALA A 188 -18.42 3.37 7.20
N GLU A 189 -19.62 2.87 7.56
CA GLU A 189 -20.79 3.69 7.85
C GLU A 189 -20.72 4.33 9.25
N ASN A 190 -20.11 3.63 10.21
CA ASN A 190 -19.92 4.11 11.58
C ASN A 190 -18.44 4.05 11.98
N PRO A 191 -17.57 4.84 11.31
CA PRO A 191 -16.14 4.80 11.55
C PRO A 191 -15.79 5.43 12.91
N VAL A 192 -14.76 4.91 13.57
CA VAL A 192 -14.24 5.48 14.83
C VAL A 192 -13.16 6.50 14.51
N LYS A 193 -13.39 7.77 14.84
CA LYS A 193 -12.38 8.82 14.64
C LYS A 193 -11.18 8.60 15.56
N VAL A 194 -9.99 8.51 14.96
CA VAL A 194 -8.70 8.43 15.66
C VAL A 194 -8.24 9.84 16.01
N PHE A 195 -8.18 10.72 15.02
CA PHE A 195 -7.87 12.14 15.21
C PHE A 195 -8.44 13.02 14.10
N SER A 196 -8.38 14.34 14.33
CA SER A 196 -8.63 15.38 13.33
C SER A 196 -7.56 16.46 13.45
N LYS A 197 -6.99 16.91 12.32
CA LYS A 197 -5.92 17.91 12.32
C LYS A 197 -6.06 18.86 11.14
N THR A 198 -5.72 20.13 11.36
CA THR A 198 -5.56 21.12 10.28
C THR A 198 -4.09 21.30 9.97
N LEU A 199 -3.72 21.13 8.70
CA LEU A 199 -2.38 21.30 8.17
C LEU A 199 -2.31 22.52 7.25
N ASN A 200 -1.20 23.24 7.34
CA ASN A 200 -0.76 24.18 6.33
C ASN A 200 0.30 23.55 5.44
N VAL A 201 0.59 24.20 4.30
CA VAL A 201 1.66 23.76 3.41
C VAL A 201 2.99 23.71 4.19
N GLY A 202 3.73 22.62 4.03
CA GLY A 202 4.99 22.37 4.74
C GLY A 202 4.83 21.83 6.16
N GLN A 203 3.61 21.61 6.65
CA GLN A 203 3.34 20.89 7.89
C GLN A 203 2.96 19.44 7.61
N ASP A 204 3.24 18.56 8.57
CA ASP A 204 3.11 17.12 8.44
C ASP A 204 2.67 16.47 9.77
N LEU A 205 2.26 15.21 9.73
CA LEU A 205 1.71 14.46 10.89
C LEU A 205 2.77 13.63 11.63
N VAL A 206 4.05 13.81 11.32
CA VAL A 206 5.13 13.14 12.04
C VAL A 206 5.98 14.16 12.78
N TYR A 207 6.56 15.14 12.10
CA TYR A 207 7.54 16.06 12.65
C TYR A 207 6.91 17.35 13.16
N SER A 208 5.97 17.92 12.41
CA SER A 208 5.25 19.14 12.83
C SER A 208 4.24 18.86 13.94
N PHE A 209 3.58 17.70 13.87
CA PHE A 209 2.51 17.28 14.76
C PHE A 209 2.65 15.78 15.02
N PRO A 210 2.74 15.28 16.27
CA PRO A 210 3.03 13.87 16.53
C PRO A 210 1.82 12.93 16.39
N GLU A 211 0.63 13.42 16.03
CA GLU A 211 -0.60 12.62 15.95
C GLU A 211 -0.55 11.46 14.94
N GLY A 212 0.33 11.53 13.94
CA GLY A 212 0.54 10.45 12.98
C GLY A 212 1.52 9.38 13.46
N ARG A 213 2.21 9.57 14.59
CA ARG A 213 3.17 8.60 15.13
C ARG A 213 2.44 7.46 15.84
N ASP A 214 2.86 6.21 15.61
CA ASP A 214 2.29 4.99 16.19
C ASP A 214 0.75 4.89 16.06
N ALA A 215 0.18 5.54 15.04
CA ALA A 215 -1.26 5.75 14.91
C ALA A 215 -2.04 4.49 14.48
N MET A 216 -1.36 3.50 13.89
CA MET A 216 -1.99 2.33 13.28
C MET A 216 -1.63 1.03 14.00
N ILE A 217 -2.65 0.37 14.53
CA ILE A 217 -2.58 -0.93 15.20
C ILE A 217 -2.60 -2.04 14.13
N SER A 218 -1.72 -3.04 14.29
CA SER A 218 -1.63 -4.19 13.38
C SER A 218 -2.97 -4.92 13.20
N GLY A 219 -3.27 -5.26 11.95
CA GLY A 219 -4.47 -5.97 11.53
C GLY A 219 -5.71 -5.09 11.38
N GLU A 220 -5.67 -3.83 11.80
CA GLU A 220 -6.80 -2.91 11.66
C GLU A 220 -6.79 -2.25 10.27
N THR A 221 -7.95 -1.75 9.84
CA THR A 221 -8.12 -1.00 8.59
C THR A 221 -8.54 0.43 8.89
N TYR A 222 -7.94 1.38 8.18
CA TYR A 222 -8.10 2.80 8.39
C TYR A 222 -8.55 3.53 7.13
N MET A 223 -9.17 4.68 7.34
CA MET A 223 -9.60 5.60 6.28
C MET A 223 -9.17 7.02 6.64
N LEU A 224 -8.52 7.69 5.70
CA LEU A 224 -8.25 9.13 5.78
C LEU A 224 -9.23 9.88 4.88
N VAL A 225 -9.79 10.97 5.38
CA VAL A 225 -10.61 11.90 4.61
C VAL A 225 -10.06 13.31 4.80
N ALA A 226 -9.89 14.03 3.69
CA ALA A 226 -9.41 15.40 3.68
C ALA A 226 -10.40 16.33 2.97
N ASN A 227 -10.50 17.58 3.44
CA ASN A 227 -11.33 18.59 2.76
C ASN A 227 -10.69 19.15 1.47
N LYS A 228 -9.40 18.89 1.24
CA LYS A 228 -8.61 19.35 0.09
C LYS A 228 -7.64 18.23 -0.32
N PRO A 229 -7.18 18.20 -1.59
CA PRO A 229 -6.25 17.18 -2.06
C PRO A 229 -4.95 17.14 -1.25
N VAL A 230 -4.53 15.94 -0.86
CA VAL A 230 -3.29 15.64 -0.14
C VAL A 230 -2.64 14.37 -0.69
N THR A 231 -1.42 14.09 -0.28
CA THR A 231 -0.80 12.77 -0.44
C THR A 231 -0.60 12.14 0.92
N MET A 232 -0.67 10.81 0.98
CA MET A 232 -0.58 10.04 2.22
C MET A 232 0.55 9.03 2.11
N GLN A 233 1.32 8.91 3.19
CA GLN A 233 2.34 7.89 3.37
C GLN A 233 2.05 7.14 4.68
N TYR A 234 2.37 5.86 4.74
CA TYR A 234 2.25 5.07 5.98
C TYR A 234 3.42 4.10 6.13
N GLY A 235 3.64 3.61 7.35
CA GLY A 235 4.69 2.64 7.66
C GLY A 235 5.61 3.13 8.76
N ALA A 236 6.88 2.73 8.73
CA ALA A 236 7.87 3.30 9.65
C ALA A 236 8.36 4.65 9.13
N LEU A 237 7.78 5.71 9.69
CA LEU A 237 8.01 7.11 9.36
C LEU A 237 8.61 7.88 10.55
N PHE A 238 8.76 7.22 11.70
CA PHE A 238 9.43 7.75 12.88
C PHE A 238 10.10 6.63 13.69
N GLY A 239 11.41 6.75 13.96
CA GLY A 239 12.12 5.95 14.95
C GLY A 239 12.70 4.61 14.46
N ASN A 240 11.97 3.86 13.62
CA ASN A 240 12.46 2.61 13.00
C ASN A 240 12.50 2.70 11.46
N GLU A 241 12.76 3.90 10.95
CA GLU A 241 12.71 4.19 9.52
C GLU A 241 13.94 3.61 8.81
N ARG A 242 13.77 2.51 8.07
CA ARG A 242 14.89 1.84 7.37
C ARG A 242 14.72 1.83 5.86
N ASP A 243 13.64 1.19 5.39
CA ASP A 243 13.47 0.86 3.99
C ASP A 243 12.22 1.52 3.43
N GLY A 244 12.34 2.13 2.27
CA GLY A 244 11.23 2.75 1.56
C GLY A 244 11.57 2.86 0.09
N GLY A 245 10.63 2.44 -0.75
CA GLY A 245 10.81 2.44 -2.19
C GLY A 245 9.47 2.71 -2.85
N GLY A 246 9.19 3.98 -3.13
CA GLY A 246 7.97 4.40 -3.81
C GLY A 246 8.22 5.64 -4.66
N TYR A 247 7.47 5.77 -5.75
CA TYR A 247 7.50 6.99 -6.54
C TYR A 247 6.83 8.11 -5.74
N VAL A 248 7.57 9.19 -5.47
CA VAL A 248 7.03 10.34 -4.75
C VAL A 248 5.91 10.97 -5.58
N PRO A 249 4.68 11.02 -5.07
CA PRO A 249 3.59 11.67 -5.78
C PRO A 249 3.87 13.17 -5.91
N THR A 250 3.69 13.70 -7.11
CA THR A 250 3.77 15.14 -7.32
C THR A 250 2.41 15.81 -7.10
N SER A 251 2.41 17.14 -6.98
CA SER A 251 1.19 17.92 -6.70
C SER A 251 0.11 17.82 -7.79
N ASN A 252 0.43 17.24 -8.95
CA ASN A 252 -0.52 16.96 -10.03
C ASN A 252 -1.09 15.54 -9.98
N GLY A 253 -0.70 14.71 -9.00
CA GLY A 253 -1.18 13.34 -8.82
C GLY A 253 -0.42 12.25 -9.56
N SER A 254 0.57 12.61 -10.40
CA SER A 254 1.44 11.68 -11.10
C SER A 254 2.83 11.61 -10.48
N SER A 255 3.65 10.65 -10.92
CA SER A 255 5.09 10.57 -10.60
C SER A 255 5.96 11.56 -11.38
N SER A 256 5.37 12.42 -12.21
CA SER A 256 6.05 13.43 -13.01
C SER A 256 5.45 14.83 -12.81
N GLY A 257 6.17 15.75 -12.19
CA GLY A 257 5.65 17.08 -11.88
C GLY A 257 6.70 18.01 -11.27
N GLU A 258 6.35 19.30 -11.17
CA GLU A 258 7.27 20.35 -10.74
C GLU A 258 7.41 20.45 -9.21
N LEU A 259 6.40 19.99 -8.46
CA LEU A 259 6.35 20.06 -7.00
C LEU A 259 6.06 18.69 -6.40
N MET A 260 6.92 18.26 -5.49
CA MET A 260 6.80 17.02 -4.73
C MET A 260 7.10 17.30 -3.26
N TYR A 261 6.37 16.66 -2.36
CA TYR A 261 6.67 16.67 -0.93
C TYR A 261 6.97 15.25 -0.49
N PHE A 262 8.06 15.09 0.25
CA PHE A 262 8.44 13.85 0.90
C PHE A 262 9.21 14.18 2.19
N ALA A 263 9.20 13.26 3.13
CA ALA A 263 10.10 13.30 4.27
C ALA A 263 11.29 12.38 3.96
N VAL A 264 12.50 12.81 4.33
CA VAL A 264 13.64 11.90 4.40
C VAL A 264 13.65 11.37 5.82
N PRO A 265 13.25 10.10 6.04
CA PRO A 265 13.26 9.53 7.37
C PRO A 265 14.66 9.61 7.97
N TYR A 266 14.84 9.88 9.28
CA TYR A 266 16.16 10.04 9.90
C TYR A 266 16.51 8.85 10.80
N GLN A 267 17.54 8.07 10.44
CA GLN A 267 18.11 7.04 11.32
C GLN A 267 19.41 7.55 11.95
N SER A 268 19.50 7.52 13.28
CA SER A 268 20.66 8.06 14.00
C SER A 268 21.97 7.38 13.58
N GLY A 269 22.92 8.16 13.04
CA GLY A 269 24.30 7.73 12.77
C GLY A 269 24.63 7.29 11.35
N GLY A 270 23.75 7.48 10.35
CA GLY A 270 24.03 7.15 8.94
C GLY A 270 23.93 8.36 7.99
N GLU A 271 24.72 8.35 6.92
CA GLU A 271 24.48 9.21 5.75
C GLU A 271 23.20 8.74 5.03
N GLN A 272 22.41 9.68 4.53
CA GLN A 272 21.18 9.39 3.78
C GLN A 272 21.34 9.93 2.37
N GLU A 273 21.27 9.04 1.38
CA GLU A 273 21.39 9.41 -0.03
C GLU A 273 19.99 9.61 -0.62
N ILE A 274 19.71 10.82 -1.08
CA ILE A 274 18.56 11.09 -1.95
C ILE A 274 19.07 11.03 -3.38
N ARG A 275 18.71 9.98 -4.12
CA ARG A 275 18.98 9.91 -5.55
C ARG A 275 17.76 10.36 -6.33
N ILE A 276 17.86 11.55 -6.91
CA ILE A 276 16.88 12.06 -7.87
C ILE A 276 17.34 11.64 -9.27
N VAL A 277 16.63 10.69 -9.88
CA VAL A 277 16.85 10.32 -11.28
C VAL A 277 15.82 11.09 -12.11
N SER A 278 16.29 12.05 -12.91
CA SER A 278 15.48 12.83 -13.86
C SER A 278 15.60 12.29 -15.28
#